data_AF-A0A7V9ENS6-F1
#
_entry.id   AF-A0A7V9ENS6-F1
#
_cell.length_a   1.000
_cell.length_b   1.000
_cell.length_c   1.000
_cell.angle_alpha   90.00
_cell.angle_beta   90.00
_cell.angle_gamma   90.00
#
_symmetry.space_group_name_H-M   'P 1'
#
loop_
_entity.id
_entity.type
_entity.pdbx_description
1 polymer ?
#
loop_
_entity_poly.entity_id
_entity_poly.type
_entity_poly.pdbx_seq_one_letter_code
_entity_poly.pdbx_strand_id
1 'polypeptide(L)'
;MSYRVRLVLLLAAACVVFPERSPAPVIFRPSEKVKYKAPGEEEISGNANEMFAKAEAAESSGERGLAIKIYKRLVKRYPRSDKAAEATFRAGKLTELEGNLLKAAAIYRGLMEAYPQTSHFQEAIESQFRIGEVLLNARKRKILGVPIGSTLDEAVEIFAAIVRSAPYGRYTARAQFDIGRAREKQGSPDLAIDAYQSVVEKFPNDPLAVDAQYQIGYIWFAATRAGTYDPMAADHARTAFQDFLFRFPKSEKAAQARENLAKLESRLTKGSLEIAKYYDKAKNYRAAVLYYNEVIRQQPGSPESAIAKTRIEQLRSKVGDAALQSAAEIAERRAKGTVPKKTVVTSSDQPPAHVERPPTPPEMRGNPDEIAPLPPPSDPDSLPPPATTDSSPAPDISIAPEPSPTPEATATP
;
A
#
# COMPACT_ATOMS: atom_id res chain seq x y z
N MET A 1 0.89 52.21 -28.13
CA MET A 1 0.53 52.57 -26.73
C MET A 1 -0.88 53.18 -26.58
N SER A 2 -1.50 53.74 -27.62
CA SER A 2 -2.77 54.47 -27.54
C SER A 2 -4.04 53.62 -27.28
N TYR A 3 -4.06 52.35 -27.67
CA TYR A 3 -5.25 51.49 -27.50
C TYR A 3 -5.42 50.93 -26.09
N ARG A 4 -4.31 50.63 -25.39
CA ARG A 4 -4.37 50.10 -24.01
C ARG A 4 -4.83 51.16 -23.01
N VAL A 5 -4.44 52.42 -23.22
CA VAL A 5 -4.88 53.54 -22.37
C VAL A 5 -6.36 53.85 -22.57
N ARG A 6 -6.87 53.77 -23.82
CA ARG A 6 -8.30 53.95 -24.11
C ARG A 6 -9.18 52.84 -23.53
N LEU A 7 -8.71 51.59 -23.52
CA LEU A 7 -9.43 50.47 -22.91
C LEU A 7 -9.53 50.62 -21.38
N VAL A 8 -8.44 51.04 -20.73
CA VAL A 8 -8.43 51.28 -19.27
C VAL A 8 -9.33 52.47 -18.90
N LEU A 9 -9.32 53.54 -19.71
CA LEU A 9 -10.21 54.69 -19.50
C LEU A 9 -11.69 54.33 -19.71
N LEU A 10 -12.02 53.46 -20.68
CA LEU A 10 -13.39 52.97 -20.89
C LEU A 10 -13.88 52.08 -19.73
N LEU A 11 -13.02 51.21 -19.19
CA LEU A 11 -13.34 50.39 -18.02
C LEU A 11 -13.52 51.25 -16.76
N ALA A 12 -12.67 52.26 -16.57
CA ALA A 12 -12.80 53.19 -15.44
C ALA A 12 -14.07 54.05 -15.55
N ALA A 13 -14.44 54.50 -16.76
CA ALA A 13 -15.68 55.23 -17.00
C ALA A 13 -16.92 54.36 -16.75
N ALA A 14 -16.87 53.07 -17.09
CA ALA A 14 -17.96 52.12 -16.81
C ALA A 14 -18.19 51.94 -15.29
N CYS A 15 -17.15 52.00 -14.45
CA CYS A 15 -17.29 51.92 -12.99
C CYS A 15 -17.92 53.18 -12.36
N VAL A 16 -17.89 54.33 -13.03
CA VAL A 16 -18.46 55.60 -12.50
C VAL A 16 -19.91 55.80 -12.93
N VAL A 17 -20.31 55.24 -14.08
CA VAL A 17 -21.67 55.40 -14.65
C VAL A 17 -22.69 54.44 -14.02
N PHE A 18 -22.24 53.34 -13.39
CA PHE A 18 -23.09 52.41 -12.65
C PHE A 18 -22.84 52.51 -11.13
N PRO A 19 -23.41 53.50 -10.43
CA PRO A 19 -23.39 53.51 -8.97
C PRO A 19 -24.31 52.39 -8.47
N GLU A 20 -23.72 51.25 -8.10
CA GLU A 20 -24.43 50.26 -7.29
C GLU A 20 -24.81 50.92 -5.96
N ARG A 21 -26.11 50.98 -5.67
CA ARG A 21 -26.58 51.31 -4.32
C ARG A 21 -26.11 50.16 -3.42
N SER A 22 -25.11 50.42 -2.58
CA SER A 22 -24.79 49.58 -1.43
C SER A 22 -25.76 49.95 -0.30
N PRO A 23 -26.85 49.19 -0.04
CA PRO A 23 -27.63 49.39 1.17
C PRO A 23 -26.72 49.03 2.35
N ALA A 24 -26.28 50.02 3.11
CA ALA A 24 -25.48 49.84 4.31
C ALA A 24 -26.42 49.92 5.53
N PRO A 25 -26.91 48.79 6.07
CA PRO A 25 -27.65 48.83 7.32
C PRO A 25 -26.68 49.12 8.48
N VAL A 26 -26.86 50.27 9.14
CA VAL A 26 -26.19 50.57 10.41
C VAL A 26 -27.11 50.08 11.53
N ILE A 27 -26.75 48.96 12.17
CA ILE A 27 -27.52 48.45 13.31
C ILE A 27 -27.00 49.08 14.60
N PHE A 28 -27.87 49.84 15.26
CA PHE A 28 -27.62 50.40 16.57
C PHE A 28 -28.11 49.44 17.67
N ARG A 29 -27.21 49.03 18.58
CA ARG A 29 -27.57 48.37 19.85
C ARG A 29 -27.20 49.32 20.99
N PRO A 30 -28.13 49.68 21.90
CA PRO A 30 -27.91 50.74 22.90
C PRO A 30 -26.70 50.56 23.85
N SER A 31 -26.14 49.36 23.95
CA SER A 31 -25.03 49.02 24.86
C SER A 31 -23.70 48.65 24.17
N GLU A 32 -23.61 48.72 22.84
CA GLU A 32 -22.41 48.31 22.10
C GLU A 32 -21.92 49.42 21.16
N LYS A 33 -20.60 49.67 21.09
CA LYS A 33 -20.03 50.66 20.16
C LYS A 33 -20.41 50.30 18.71
N VAL A 34 -20.86 51.31 17.95
CA VAL A 34 -21.26 51.14 16.54
C VAL A 34 -20.09 50.55 15.76
N LYS A 35 -20.27 49.34 15.22
CA LYS A 35 -19.32 48.67 14.35
C LYS A 35 -19.97 48.49 13.00
N TYR A 36 -19.30 48.95 11.95
CA TYR A 36 -19.69 48.65 10.58
C TYR A 36 -19.65 47.14 10.36
N LYS A 37 -20.73 46.58 9.80
CA LYS A 37 -20.81 45.20 9.33
C LYS A 37 -21.16 45.26 7.86
N ALA A 38 -20.41 44.54 7.03
CA ALA A 38 -20.74 44.45 5.62
C ALA A 38 -22.10 43.73 5.45
N PRO A 39 -22.90 44.06 4.42
CA PRO A 39 -24.14 43.34 4.11
C PRO A 39 -23.88 41.82 4.05
N GLY A 40 -24.65 41.03 4.81
CA GLY A 40 -24.48 39.59 4.97
C GLY A 40 -23.56 39.14 6.12
N GLU A 41 -22.83 40.04 6.81
CA GLU A 41 -22.11 39.67 8.05
C GLU A 41 -23.02 39.50 9.26
N GLU A 42 -24.22 40.07 9.21
CA GLU A 42 -25.23 39.98 10.27
C GLU A 42 -25.80 38.57 10.41
N GLU A 43 -26.02 37.89 9.29
CA GLU A 43 -26.41 36.48 9.21
C GLU A 43 -25.33 35.55 9.79
N ILE A 44 -24.07 35.98 9.82
CA ILE A 44 -22.93 35.17 10.23
C ILE A 44 -22.32 35.68 11.55
N SER A 45 -23.10 36.42 12.35
CA SER A 45 -22.70 36.93 13.67
C SER A 45 -23.67 36.50 14.77
N GLY A 46 -23.14 36.19 15.96
CA GLY A 46 -23.91 35.72 17.11
C GLY A 46 -23.02 35.01 18.15
N ASN A 47 -23.64 34.52 19.22
CA ASN A 47 -23.01 33.52 20.09
C ASN A 47 -22.91 32.15 19.37
N ALA A 48 -22.22 31.17 19.95
CA ALA A 48 -22.01 29.88 19.27
C ALA A 48 -23.33 29.16 18.92
N ASN A 49 -24.31 29.16 19.81
CA ASN A 49 -25.63 28.54 19.60
C ASN A 49 -26.44 29.24 18.50
N GLU A 50 -26.46 30.57 18.49
CA GLU A 50 -27.12 31.37 17.45
C GLU A 50 -26.48 31.15 16.08
N MET A 51 -25.15 31.14 16.02
CA MET A 51 -24.44 30.85 14.77
C MET A 51 -24.74 29.43 14.28
N PHE A 52 -24.83 28.46 15.20
CA PHE A 52 -25.19 27.09 14.87
C PHE A 52 -26.60 27.01 14.29
N ALA A 53 -27.59 27.56 14.98
CA ALA A 53 -28.99 27.57 14.53
C ALA A 53 -29.18 28.25 13.16
N LYS A 54 -28.45 29.35 12.91
CA LYS A 54 -28.47 30.01 11.58
C LYS A 54 -27.87 29.12 10.49
N ALA A 55 -26.81 28.38 10.80
CA ALA A 55 -26.23 27.42 9.85
C ALA A 55 -27.19 26.27 9.54
N GLU A 56 -27.90 25.75 10.54
CA GLU A 56 -28.94 24.72 10.36
C GLU A 56 -30.11 25.21 9.53
N ALA A 57 -30.55 26.46 9.75
CA ALA A 57 -31.60 27.08 8.95
C ALA A 57 -31.15 27.19 7.47
N ALA A 58 -29.93 27.68 7.22
CA ALA A 58 -29.38 27.77 5.87
C ALA A 58 -29.23 26.39 5.20
N GLU A 59 -28.82 25.38 5.96
CA GLU A 59 -28.74 23.99 5.51
C GLU A 59 -30.12 23.45 5.10
N SER A 60 -31.14 23.71 5.93
CA SER A 60 -32.53 23.32 5.67
C SER A 60 -33.14 24.04 4.46
N SER A 61 -32.73 25.29 4.22
CA SER A 61 -33.11 26.08 3.05
C SER A 61 -32.36 25.68 1.76
N GLY A 62 -31.41 24.74 1.84
CA GLY A 62 -30.61 24.30 0.69
C GLY A 62 -29.43 25.21 0.35
N GLU A 63 -29.17 26.25 1.13
CA GLU A 63 -28.06 27.20 0.96
C GLU A 63 -26.74 26.64 1.52
N ARG A 64 -26.27 25.52 0.94
CA ARG A 64 -25.13 24.74 1.44
C ARG A 64 -23.86 25.57 1.62
N GLY A 65 -23.51 26.42 0.65
CA GLY A 65 -22.32 27.25 0.70
C GLY A 65 -22.34 28.26 1.86
N LEU A 66 -23.52 28.84 2.15
CA LEU A 66 -23.72 29.77 3.25
C LEU A 66 -23.65 29.03 4.60
N ALA A 67 -24.31 27.88 4.73
CA ALA A 67 -24.22 27.02 5.90
C ALA A 67 -22.76 26.63 6.22
N ILE A 68 -21.99 26.16 5.23
CA ILE A 68 -20.56 25.83 5.38
C ILE A 68 -19.77 27.04 5.87
N LYS A 69 -20.04 28.24 5.34
CA LYS A 69 -19.35 29.47 5.73
C LYS A 69 -19.66 29.84 7.18
N ILE A 70 -20.91 29.71 7.62
CA ILE A 70 -21.31 29.96 9.02
C ILE A 70 -20.65 28.95 9.95
N TYR A 71 -20.75 27.64 9.66
CA TYR A 71 -20.10 26.60 10.48
C TYR A 71 -18.59 26.82 10.62
N LYS A 72 -17.88 27.11 9.52
CA LYS A 72 -16.44 27.42 9.56
C LYS A 72 -16.12 28.64 10.41
N ARG A 73 -16.97 29.69 10.35
CA ARG A 73 -16.78 30.89 11.17
C ARG A 73 -17.05 30.63 12.65
N LEU A 74 -18.05 29.81 12.97
CA LEU A 74 -18.35 29.36 14.33
C LEU A 74 -17.13 28.68 14.93
N VAL A 75 -16.57 27.68 14.24
CA VAL A 75 -15.41 26.91 14.73
C VAL A 75 -14.18 27.81 14.90
N LYS A 76 -13.96 28.74 13.98
CA LYS A 76 -12.84 29.69 14.07
C LYS A 76 -12.97 30.62 15.29
N ARG A 77 -14.18 31.08 15.60
CA ARG A 77 -14.42 32.07 16.66
C ARG A 77 -14.62 31.44 18.04
N TYR A 78 -15.22 30.25 18.08
CA TYR A 78 -15.58 29.53 19.29
C TYR A 78 -15.09 28.07 19.23
N PRO A 79 -13.77 27.82 19.10
CA PRO A 79 -13.22 26.47 18.93
C PRO A 79 -13.42 25.56 20.15
N ARG A 80 -13.76 26.11 21.33
CA ARG A 80 -14.03 25.33 22.55
C ARG A 80 -15.52 25.19 22.86
N SER A 81 -16.41 25.65 21.98
CA SER A 81 -17.85 25.44 22.18
C SER A 81 -18.18 23.96 22.06
N ASP A 82 -19.14 23.52 22.87
CA ASP A 82 -19.91 22.29 22.66
C ASP A 82 -20.39 22.11 21.21
N LYS A 83 -20.74 23.20 20.51
CA LYS A 83 -21.18 23.17 19.11
C LYS A 83 -20.06 23.09 18.09
N ALA A 84 -18.79 23.27 18.46
CA ALA A 84 -17.70 23.38 17.50
C ALA A 84 -17.42 22.06 16.77
N ALA A 85 -17.48 20.93 17.49
CA ALA A 85 -17.30 19.60 16.91
C ALA A 85 -18.43 19.27 15.94
N GLU A 86 -19.68 19.46 16.35
CA GLU A 86 -20.86 19.23 15.51
C GLU A 86 -20.86 20.13 14.26
N ALA A 87 -20.54 21.42 14.42
CA ALA A 87 -20.42 22.36 13.30
C ALA A 87 -19.33 21.93 12.30
N THR A 88 -18.20 21.45 12.79
CA THR A 88 -17.10 20.95 11.94
C THR A 88 -17.54 19.72 11.16
N PHE A 89 -18.22 18.78 11.82
CA PHE A 89 -18.74 17.57 11.18
C PHE A 89 -19.77 17.89 10.08
N ARG A 90 -20.77 18.73 10.38
CA ARG A 90 -21.77 19.15 9.40
C ARG A 90 -21.16 19.91 8.22
N ALA A 91 -20.19 20.79 8.47
CA ALA A 91 -19.44 21.44 7.39
C ALA A 91 -18.71 20.44 6.50
N GLY A 92 -18.15 19.36 7.08
CA GLY A 92 -17.54 18.25 6.35
C GLY A 92 -18.54 17.55 5.44
N LYS A 93 -19.70 17.16 5.96
CA LYS A 93 -20.79 16.50 5.21
C LYS A 93 -21.31 17.35 4.07
N LEU A 94 -21.56 18.63 4.30
CA LEU A 94 -22.00 19.54 3.24
C LEU A 94 -20.93 19.73 2.17
N THR A 95 -19.65 19.82 2.56
CA THR A 95 -18.53 19.90 1.61
C THR A 95 -18.39 18.63 0.77
N GLU A 96 -18.64 17.46 1.36
CA GLU A 96 -18.70 16.16 0.66
C GLU A 96 -19.84 16.14 -0.37
N LEU A 97 -21.03 16.62 0.00
CA LEU A 97 -22.19 16.74 -0.90
C LEU A 97 -21.97 17.72 -2.06
N GLU A 98 -21.12 18.73 -1.89
CA GLU A 98 -20.69 19.62 -2.98
C GLU A 98 -19.68 18.95 -3.93
N GLY A 99 -19.24 17.72 -3.66
CA GLY A 99 -18.26 16.99 -4.45
C GLY A 99 -16.80 17.39 -4.17
N ASN A 100 -16.57 18.26 -3.17
CA ASN A 100 -15.23 18.73 -2.79
C ASN A 100 -14.54 17.71 -1.85
N LEU A 101 -14.33 16.49 -2.33
CA LEU A 101 -13.90 15.34 -1.53
C LEU A 101 -12.63 15.57 -0.70
N LEU A 102 -11.58 16.15 -1.29
CA LEU A 102 -10.32 16.41 -0.57
C LEU A 102 -10.50 17.41 0.58
N LYS A 103 -11.33 18.43 0.37
CA LYS A 103 -11.63 19.42 1.41
C LYS A 103 -12.46 18.77 2.53
N ALA A 104 -13.43 17.93 2.18
CA ALA A 104 -14.23 17.19 3.15
C ALA A 104 -13.34 16.26 4.00
N ALA A 105 -12.46 15.48 3.38
CA ALA A 105 -11.51 14.61 4.09
C ALA A 105 -10.59 15.40 5.03
N ALA A 106 -10.12 16.58 4.61
CA ALA A 106 -9.33 17.47 5.47
C ALA A 106 -10.13 18.02 6.66
N ILE A 107 -11.42 18.33 6.48
CA ILE A 107 -12.31 18.77 7.57
C ILE A 107 -12.53 17.63 8.57
N TYR A 108 -12.81 16.41 8.10
CA TYR A 108 -12.95 15.25 8.98
C TYR A 108 -11.64 14.93 9.74
N ARG A 109 -10.48 15.13 9.10
CA ARG A 109 -9.18 14.98 9.76
C ARG A 109 -9.04 15.97 10.89
N GLY A 110 -9.28 17.25 10.60
CA GLY A 110 -9.24 18.32 11.59
C GLY A 110 -10.24 18.12 12.73
N LEU A 111 -11.42 17.56 12.45
CA LEU A 111 -12.41 17.19 13.47
C LEU A 111 -11.81 16.18 14.46
N MET A 112 -11.20 15.09 13.97
CA MET A 112 -10.63 14.05 14.83
C MET A 112 -9.39 14.53 15.59
N GLU A 113 -8.58 15.41 14.99
CA GLU A 113 -7.38 15.97 15.63
C GLU A 113 -7.75 17.01 16.71
N ALA A 114 -8.73 17.88 16.43
CA ALA A 114 -9.12 18.94 17.35
C ALA A 114 -10.15 18.49 18.41
N TYR A 115 -10.98 17.50 18.10
CA TYR A 115 -12.05 17.01 18.96
C TYR A 115 -12.09 15.47 19.06
N PRO A 116 -11.07 14.82 19.66
CA PRO A 116 -11.00 13.34 19.72
C PRO A 116 -12.17 12.66 20.43
N GLN A 117 -12.85 13.38 21.34
CA GLN A 117 -13.98 12.87 22.13
C GLN A 117 -15.36 13.18 21.49
N THR A 118 -15.39 13.58 20.21
CA THR A 118 -16.64 13.87 19.52
C THR A 118 -17.48 12.60 19.31
N SER A 119 -18.80 12.72 19.47
CA SER A 119 -19.75 11.65 19.14
C SER A 119 -19.66 11.19 17.68
N HIS A 120 -19.24 12.07 16.78
CA HIS A 120 -19.13 11.80 15.35
C HIS A 120 -17.76 11.25 14.93
N PHE A 121 -16.91 10.82 15.87
CA PHE A 121 -15.54 10.37 15.55
C PHE A 121 -15.55 9.19 14.59
N GLN A 122 -16.41 8.20 14.85
CA GLN A 122 -16.54 7.01 14.01
C GLN A 122 -17.14 7.33 12.63
N GLU A 123 -18.14 8.21 12.57
CA GLU A 123 -18.75 8.65 11.31
C GLU A 123 -17.77 9.46 10.44
N ALA A 124 -16.87 10.23 11.07
CA ALA A 124 -15.83 10.97 10.39
C ALA A 124 -14.78 10.05 9.77
N ILE A 125 -14.34 9.01 10.50
CA ILE A 125 -13.44 7.97 9.95
C ILE A 125 -14.11 7.27 8.77
N GLU A 126 -15.36 6.84 8.94
CA GLU A 126 -16.11 6.18 7.87
C GLU A 126 -16.25 7.07 6.64
N SER A 127 -16.54 8.35 6.82
CA SER A 127 -16.63 9.30 5.70
C SER A 127 -15.28 9.53 5.02
N GLN A 128 -14.18 9.62 5.78
CA GLN A 128 -12.84 9.64 5.19
C GLN A 128 -12.51 8.36 4.42
N PHE A 129 -12.87 7.20 4.97
CA PHE A 129 -12.65 5.92 4.32
C PHE A 129 -13.39 5.85 2.98
N ARG A 130 -14.68 6.20 2.96
CA ARG A 130 -15.49 6.29 1.72
C ARG A 130 -14.87 7.25 0.70
N ILE A 131 -14.39 8.41 1.14
CA ILE A 131 -13.69 9.36 0.24
C ILE A 131 -12.42 8.73 -0.33
N GLY A 132 -11.62 8.05 0.50
CA GLY A 132 -10.41 7.33 0.08
C GLY A 132 -10.72 6.28 -0.99
N GLU A 133 -11.79 5.49 -0.82
CA GLU A 133 -12.23 4.49 -1.81
C GLU A 133 -12.66 5.12 -3.13
N VAL A 134 -13.37 6.25 -3.09
CA VAL A 134 -13.75 7.00 -4.29
C VAL A 134 -12.50 7.45 -5.05
N LEU A 135 -11.49 7.97 -4.35
CA LEU A 135 -10.23 8.41 -4.97
C LEU A 135 -9.38 7.25 -5.49
N LEU A 136 -9.36 6.13 -4.77
CA LEU A 136 -8.68 4.89 -5.18
C LEU A 136 -9.24 4.36 -6.51
N ASN A 137 -10.54 4.53 -6.74
CA ASN A 137 -11.23 4.07 -7.94
C ASN A 137 -11.43 5.18 -8.99
N ALA A 138 -11.02 6.41 -8.69
CA ALA A 138 -11.12 7.53 -9.62
C ALA A 138 -10.23 7.28 -10.86
N ARG A 139 -10.75 7.67 -12.04
CA ARG A 139 -9.96 7.62 -13.28
C ARG A 139 -8.84 8.66 -13.21
N LYS A 140 -7.67 8.31 -13.77
CA LYS A 140 -6.51 9.21 -13.87
C LYS A 140 -6.93 10.53 -14.54
N ARG A 141 -6.83 11.63 -13.81
CA ARG A 141 -7.09 12.98 -14.33
C ARG A 141 -5.97 13.34 -15.30
N LYS A 142 -6.32 13.54 -16.57
CA LYS A 142 -5.39 14.04 -17.61
C LYS A 142 -5.92 15.36 -18.12
N ILE A 143 -5.07 16.38 -18.18
CA ILE A 143 -5.36 17.62 -18.92
C ILE A 143 -4.28 17.73 -19.98
N LEU A 144 -4.71 17.89 -21.24
CA LEU A 144 -3.81 18.05 -22.38
C LEU A 144 -2.73 16.93 -22.48
N GLY A 145 -3.13 15.68 -22.20
CA GLY A 145 -2.22 14.52 -22.24
C GLY A 145 -1.28 14.37 -21.03
N VAL A 146 -1.20 15.38 -20.15
CA VAL A 146 -0.36 15.36 -18.94
C VAL A 146 -1.20 14.92 -17.74
N PRO A 147 -0.76 13.92 -16.95
CA PRO A 147 -1.42 13.56 -15.70
C PRO A 147 -1.29 14.70 -14.68
N ILE A 148 -2.40 15.18 -14.13
CA ILE A 148 -2.43 16.25 -13.13
C ILE A 148 -2.80 15.66 -11.78
N GLY A 149 -1.82 15.63 -10.87
CA GLY A 149 -1.99 15.06 -9.55
C GLY A 149 -2.23 13.55 -9.61
N SER A 150 -1.76 12.85 -8.60
CA SER A 150 -2.02 11.43 -8.45
C SER A 150 -3.17 11.31 -7.46
N THR A 151 -4.38 11.06 -7.97
CA THR A 151 -5.56 10.75 -7.12
C THR A 151 -5.29 9.58 -6.17
N LEU A 152 -4.34 8.72 -6.54
CA LEU A 152 -3.86 7.61 -5.73
C LEU A 152 -2.99 8.09 -4.55
N ASP A 153 -2.18 9.13 -4.71
CA ASP A 153 -1.41 9.70 -3.59
C ASP A 153 -2.35 10.37 -2.58
N GLU A 154 -3.35 11.10 -3.07
CA GLU A 154 -4.41 11.68 -2.23
C GLU A 154 -5.16 10.57 -1.44
N ALA A 155 -5.45 9.42 -2.09
CA ALA A 155 -6.06 8.28 -1.41
C ALA A 155 -5.15 7.68 -0.33
N VAL A 156 -3.85 7.50 -0.63
CA VAL A 156 -2.86 7.00 0.34
C VAL A 156 -2.78 7.93 1.56
N GLU A 157 -2.75 9.25 1.35
CA GLU A 157 -2.71 10.21 2.45
C GLU A 157 -3.92 10.12 3.37
N ILE A 158 -5.11 9.94 2.80
CA ILE A 158 -6.36 9.79 3.55
C ILE A 158 -6.37 8.48 4.33
N PHE A 159 -6.05 7.36 3.68
CA PHE A 159 -5.99 6.07 4.38
C PHE A 159 -4.91 6.06 5.47
N ALA A 160 -3.74 6.65 5.21
CA ALA A 160 -2.69 6.77 6.22
C ALA A 160 -3.11 7.65 7.41
N ALA A 161 -3.95 8.66 7.17
CA ALA A 161 -4.52 9.46 8.26
C ALA A 161 -5.45 8.61 9.15
N ILE A 162 -6.29 7.75 8.56
CA ILE A 162 -7.17 6.82 9.30
C ILE A 162 -6.34 5.85 10.15
N VAL A 163 -5.28 5.26 9.57
CA VAL A 163 -4.41 4.32 10.29
C VAL A 163 -3.74 4.99 11.50
N ARG A 164 -3.35 6.27 11.39
CA ARG A 164 -2.78 7.03 12.50
C ARG A 164 -3.80 7.45 13.55
N SER A 165 -5.00 7.88 13.13
CA SER A 165 -6.01 8.39 14.06
C SER A 165 -6.74 7.30 14.82
N ALA A 166 -6.91 6.12 14.23
CA ALA A 166 -7.56 4.99 14.87
C ALA A 166 -6.82 3.66 14.62
N PRO A 167 -5.67 3.39 15.26
CA PRO A 167 -4.88 2.18 15.02
C PRO A 167 -5.62 0.85 15.23
N TYR A 168 -6.70 0.85 16.02
CA TYR A 168 -7.56 -0.31 16.31
C TYR A 168 -9.00 -0.11 15.81
N GLY A 169 -9.21 0.82 14.88
CA GLY A 169 -10.52 1.09 14.29
C GLY A 169 -10.97 0.01 13.30
N ARG A 170 -12.29 -0.13 13.13
CA ARG A 170 -12.91 -1.10 12.20
C ARG A 170 -12.48 -0.95 10.74
N TYR A 171 -12.04 0.25 10.33
CA TYR A 171 -11.58 0.52 8.96
C TYR A 171 -10.06 0.46 8.80
N THR A 172 -9.31 0.20 9.87
CA THR A 172 -7.85 0.45 9.88
C THR A 172 -7.08 -0.63 9.13
N ALA A 173 -7.39 -1.91 9.35
CA ALA A 173 -6.81 -3.00 8.57
C ALA A 173 -7.12 -2.82 7.08
N ARG A 174 -8.37 -2.45 6.76
CA ARG A 174 -8.79 -2.18 5.39
C ARG A 174 -8.13 -0.96 4.77
N ALA A 175 -8.02 0.15 5.49
CA ALA A 175 -7.30 1.34 5.03
C ALA A 175 -5.83 1.02 4.76
N GLN A 176 -5.17 0.26 5.62
CA GLN A 176 -3.79 -0.18 5.41
C GLN A 176 -3.66 -1.07 4.17
N PHE A 177 -4.61 -1.98 3.94
CA PHE A 177 -4.67 -2.80 2.74
C PHE A 177 -4.88 -1.95 1.47
N ASP A 178 -5.77 -0.97 1.54
CA ASP A 178 -6.09 -0.09 0.42
C ASP A 178 -4.95 0.90 0.10
N ILE A 179 -4.05 1.22 1.06
CA ILE A 179 -2.76 1.86 0.76
C ILE A 179 -1.94 0.99 -0.19
N GLY A 180 -1.84 -0.32 0.07
CA GLY A 180 -1.16 -1.28 -0.81
C GLY A 180 -1.76 -1.27 -2.21
N ARG A 181 -3.09 -1.36 -2.32
CA ARG A 181 -3.80 -1.28 -3.61
C ARG A 181 -3.55 0.03 -4.36
N ALA A 182 -3.49 1.15 -3.64
CA ALA A 182 -3.19 2.44 -4.26
C ALA A 182 -1.77 2.46 -4.85
N ARG A 183 -0.78 1.95 -4.10
CA ARG A 183 0.62 1.85 -4.55
C ARG A 183 0.79 0.89 -5.73
N GLU A 184 0.04 -0.21 -5.78
CA GLU A 184 0.00 -1.10 -6.94
C GLU A 184 -0.51 -0.37 -8.19
N LYS A 185 -1.63 0.36 -8.08
CA LYS A 185 -2.19 1.12 -9.20
C LYS A 185 -1.27 2.26 -9.68
N GLN A 186 -0.37 2.73 -8.82
CA GLN A 186 0.68 3.68 -9.17
C GLN A 186 1.86 3.04 -9.92
N GLY A 187 1.98 1.71 -9.88
CA GLY A 187 3.14 1.00 -10.41
C GLY A 187 4.35 1.05 -9.48
N SER A 188 4.12 1.18 -8.17
CA SER A 188 5.17 1.17 -7.14
C SER A 188 5.10 -0.14 -6.34
N PRO A 189 5.63 -1.25 -6.90
CA PRO A 189 5.48 -2.58 -6.30
C PRO A 189 6.13 -2.69 -4.92
N ASP A 190 7.30 -2.08 -4.71
CA ASP A 190 8.02 -2.12 -3.42
C ASP A 190 7.17 -1.50 -2.30
N LEU A 191 6.65 -0.29 -2.54
CA LEU A 191 5.77 0.41 -1.59
C LEU A 191 4.45 -0.33 -1.35
N ALA A 192 3.96 -1.06 -2.36
CA ALA A 192 2.77 -1.89 -2.20
C ALA A 192 3.05 -3.10 -1.30
N ILE A 193 4.18 -3.77 -1.51
CA ILE A 193 4.62 -4.90 -0.69
C ILE A 193 4.76 -4.45 0.77
N ASP A 194 5.45 -3.33 1.03
CA ASP A 194 5.60 -2.79 2.40
C ASP A 194 4.25 -2.52 3.09
N ALA A 195 3.30 -1.98 2.32
CA ALA A 195 1.96 -1.69 2.82
C ALA A 195 1.17 -2.97 3.14
N TYR A 196 1.28 -4.02 2.32
CA TYR A 196 0.66 -5.33 2.57
C TYR A 196 1.34 -6.10 3.70
N GLN A 197 2.67 -6.06 3.79
CA GLN A 197 3.41 -6.63 4.91
C GLN A 197 2.95 -6.00 6.23
N SER A 198 2.76 -4.68 6.25
CA SER A 198 2.18 -3.99 7.41
C SER A 198 0.78 -4.51 7.79
N VAL A 199 -0.03 -4.97 6.84
CA VAL A 199 -1.33 -5.61 7.16
C VAL A 199 -1.11 -6.94 7.87
N VAL A 200 -0.25 -7.78 7.31
CA VAL A 200 0.06 -9.11 7.85
C VAL A 200 0.67 -9.02 9.26
N GLU A 201 1.54 -8.04 9.49
CA GLU A 201 2.22 -7.84 10.77
C GLU A 201 1.32 -7.23 11.85
N LYS A 202 0.56 -6.19 11.50
CA LYS A 202 -0.22 -5.41 12.48
C LYS A 202 -1.62 -5.99 12.72
N PHE A 203 -2.17 -6.71 11.74
CA PHE A 203 -3.52 -7.26 11.80
C PHE A 203 -3.54 -8.77 11.46
N PRO A 204 -2.73 -9.61 12.13
CA PRO A 204 -2.56 -11.03 11.74
C PRO A 204 -3.84 -11.89 11.83
N ASN A 205 -4.82 -11.47 12.64
CA ASN A 205 -6.10 -12.16 12.81
C ASN A 205 -7.20 -11.62 11.88
N ASP A 206 -6.94 -10.53 11.16
CA ASP A 206 -7.92 -9.96 10.22
C ASP A 206 -7.93 -10.80 8.93
N PRO A 207 -9.10 -11.11 8.34
CA PRO A 207 -9.19 -11.83 7.07
C PRO A 207 -8.34 -11.19 5.95
N LEU A 208 -8.16 -9.87 5.97
CA LEU A 208 -7.33 -9.14 5.01
C LEU A 208 -5.84 -9.48 5.10
N ALA A 209 -5.35 -10.02 6.22
CA ALA A 209 -3.96 -10.49 6.30
C ALA A 209 -3.71 -11.66 5.34
N VAL A 210 -4.69 -12.55 5.18
CA VAL A 210 -4.63 -13.64 4.21
C VAL A 210 -4.55 -13.07 2.79
N ASP A 211 -5.40 -12.08 2.50
CA ASP A 211 -5.42 -11.42 1.20
C ASP A 211 -4.11 -10.67 0.91
N ALA A 212 -3.57 -9.97 1.90
CA ALA A 212 -2.33 -9.21 1.81
C ALA A 212 -1.13 -10.13 1.55
N GLN A 213 -1.03 -11.23 2.29
CA GLN A 213 0.04 -12.22 2.09
C GLN A 213 0.02 -12.78 0.68
N TYR A 214 -1.17 -13.08 0.14
CA TYR A 214 -1.31 -13.52 -1.25
C TYR A 214 -0.91 -12.41 -2.25
N GLN A 215 -1.30 -11.15 -2.01
CA GLN A 215 -0.94 -10.03 -2.88
C GLN A 215 0.57 -9.81 -2.96
N ILE A 216 1.32 -9.97 -1.86
CA ILE A 216 2.78 -9.88 -1.88
C ILE A 216 3.37 -10.86 -2.90
N GLY A 217 2.96 -12.14 -2.87
CA GLY A 217 3.42 -13.14 -3.84
C GLY A 217 2.99 -12.83 -5.27
N TYR A 218 1.78 -12.30 -5.45
CA TYR A 218 1.27 -11.90 -6.76
C TYR A 218 2.05 -10.73 -7.37
N ILE A 219 2.43 -9.73 -6.58
CA ILE A 219 3.25 -8.59 -7.06
C ILE A 219 4.59 -9.08 -7.59
N TRP A 220 5.29 -9.93 -6.83
CA TRP A 220 6.54 -10.53 -7.29
C TRP A 220 6.36 -11.38 -8.55
N PHE A 221 5.29 -12.17 -8.61
CA PHE A 221 4.95 -12.95 -9.79
C PHE A 221 4.71 -12.06 -11.02
N ALA A 222 3.99 -10.95 -10.87
CA ALA A 222 3.77 -9.98 -11.92
C ALA A 222 5.08 -9.32 -12.38
N ALA A 223 6.00 -9.02 -11.45
CA ALA A 223 7.33 -8.50 -11.78
C ALA A 223 8.13 -9.48 -12.65
N THR A 224 8.02 -10.80 -12.41
CA THR A 224 8.65 -11.79 -13.32
C THR A 224 8.10 -11.70 -14.75
N ARG A 225 6.81 -11.39 -14.91
CA ARG A 225 6.14 -11.29 -16.22
C ARG A 225 6.53 -10.05 -17.00
N ALA A 226 6.72 -8.92 -16.31
CA ALA A 226 7.01 -7.63 -16.93
C ALA A 226 8.34 -7.59 -17.72
N GLY A 227 9.17 -8.64 -17.63
CA GLY A 227 10.43 -8.72 -18.36
C GLY A 227 11.52 -7.80 -17.82
N THR A 228 11.20 -6.98 -16.81
CA THR A 228 12.17 -6.34 -15.92
C THR A 228 12.97 -7.46 -15.27
N TYR A 229 14.22 -7.62 -15.72
CA TYR A 229 15.16 -8.64 -15.30
C TYR A 229 15.60 -8.40 -13.85
N ASP A 230 14.69 -8.56 -12.90
CA ASP A 230 15.08 -8.82 -11.51
C ASP A 230 15.29 -10.34 -11.38
N PRO A 231 16.55 -10.82 -11.33
CA PRO A 231 16.83 -12.25 -11.17
C PRO A 231 16.27 -12.83 -9.87
N MET A 232 15.94 -12.00 -8.88
CA MET A 232 15.41 -12.45 -7.58
C MET A 232 13.88 -12.46 -7.52
N ALA A 233 13.17 -11.73 -8.39
CA ALA A 233 11.71 -11.64 -8.34
C ALA A 233 11.02 -13.01 -8.43
N ALA A 234 11.58 -13.95 -9.21
CA ALA A 234 11.04 -15.30 -9.31
C ALA A 234 11.23 -16.11 -8.02
N ASP A 235 12.34 -15.91 -7.32
CA ASP A 235 12.59 -16.59 -6.05
C ASP A 235 11.74 -15.98 -4.93
N HIS A 236 11.57 -14.65 -4.92
CA HIS A 236 10.65 -13.96 -4.02
C HIS A 236 9.20 -14.41 -4.24
N ALA A 237 8.74 -14.51 -5.49
CA ALA A 237 7.41 -15.01 -5.81
C ALA A 237 7.21 -16.45 -5.34
N ARG A 238 8.19 -17.33 -5.60
CA ARG A 238 8.17 -18.72 -5.14
C ARG A 238 8.05 -18.78 -3.62
N THR A 239 8.94 -18.09 -2.91
CA THR A 239 8.98 -18.07 -1.45
C THR A 239 7.69 -17.52 -0.86
N ALA A 240 7.17 -16.42 -1.40
CA ALA A 240 5.93 -15.81 -0.93
C ALA A 240 4.71 -16.73 -1.12
N PHE A 241 4.58 -17.41 -2.27
CA PHE A 241 3.49 -18.37 -2.46
C PHE A 241 3.65 -19.64 -1.62
N GLN A 242 4.87 -20.14 -1.44
CA GLN A 242 5.13 -21.28 -0.55
C GLN A 242 4.80 -20.94 0.91
N ASP A 243 5.22 -19.77 1.39
CA ASP A 243 4.91 -19.27 2.73
C ASP A 243 3.39 -19.06 2.89
N PHE A 244 2.71 -18.50 1.88
CA PHE A 244 1.25 -18.39 1.86
C PHE A 244 0.57 -19.75 1.99
N LEU A 245 0.99 -20.75 1.21
CA LEU A 245 0.42 -22.10 1.26
C LEU A 245 0.71 -22.83 2.57
N PHE A 246 1.85 -22.54 3.18
CA PHE A 246 2.23 -23.07 4.48
C PHE A 246 1.38 -22.47 5.62
N ARG A 247 1.22 -21.14 5.63
CA ARG A 247 0.46 -20.41 6.66
C ARG A 247 -1.05 -20.55 6.51
N PHE A 248 -1.54 -20.57 5.26
CA PHE A 248 -2.96 -20.53 4.93
C PHE A 248 -3.40 -21.69 4.01
N PRO A 249 -3.17 -22.96 4.39
CA PRO A 249 -3.38 -24.12 3.50
C PRO A 249 -4.85 -24.32 3.08
N LYS A 250 -5.79 -23.82 3.88
CA LYS A 250 -7.25 -23.92 3.68
C LYS A 250 -7.89 -22.65 3.12
N SER A 251 -7.10 -21.61 2.80
CA SER A 251 -7.63 -20.38 2.19
C SER A 251 -8.25 -20.67 0.82
N GLU A 252 -9.30 -19.94 0.45
CA GLU A 252 -9.88 -19.97 -0.90
C GLU A 252 -8.83 -19.64 -1.97
N LYS A 253 -7.84 -18.81 -1.63
CA LYS A 253 -6.72 -18.44 -2.51
C LYS A 253 -5.63 -19.51 -2.61
N ALA A 254 -5.69 -20.59 -1.82
CA ALA A 254 -4.67 -21.64 -1.86
C ALA A 254 -4.62 -22.37 -3.21
N ALA A 255 -5.77 -22.58 -3.86
CA ALA A 255 -5.80 -23.16 -5.20
C ALA A 255 -5.10 -22.24 -6.22
N GLN A 256 -5.43 -20.95 -6.18
CA GLN A 256 -4.84 -19.95 -7.06
C GLN A 256 -3.34 -19.76 -6.83
N ALA A 257 -2.89 -19.78 -5.57
CA ALA A 257 -1.47 -19.71 -5.23
C ALA A 257 -0.68 -20.93 -5.77
N ARG A 258 -1.23 -22.14 -5.67
CA ARG A 258 -0.62 -23.34 -6.29
C ARG A 258 -0.54 -23.22 -7.81
N GLU A 259 -1.58 -22.68 -8.45
CA GLU A 259 -1.59 -22.48 -9.89
C GLU A 259 -0.54 -21.46 -10.33
N ASN A 260 -0.44 -20.31 -9.64
CA ASN A 260 0.57 -19.29 -9.94
C ASN A 260 1.99 -19.82 -9.72
N LEU A 261 2.21 -20.61 -8.66
CA LEU A 261 3.48 -21.28 -8.39
C LEU A 261 3.84 -22.26 -9.52
N ALA A 262 2.89 -23.08 -9.97
CA ALA A 262 3.12 -24.01 -11.08
C ALA A 262 3.44 -23.29 -12.40
N LYS A 263 2.75 -22.16 -12.69
CA LYS A 263 3.04 -21.30 -13.85
C LYS A 263 4.45 -20.71 -13.77
N LEU A 264 4.84 -20.22 -12.60
CA LEU A 264 6.17 -19.69 -12.32
C LEU A 264 7.25 -20.76 -12.55
N GLU A 265 7.08 -21.94 -11.95
CA GLU A 265 8.01 -23.07 -12.07
C GLU A 265 8.13 -23.56 -13.51
N SER A 266 7.01 -23.71 -14.23
CA SER A 266 7.03 -24.11 -15.64
C SER A 266 7.83 -23.11 -16.49
N ARG A 267 7.65 -21.80 -16.26
CA ARG A 267 8.40 -20.77 -16.97
C ARG A 267 9.89 -20.83 -16.68
N LEU A 268 10.27 -20.98 -15.41
CA LEU A 268 11.68 -21.09 -15.00
C LEU A 268 12.35 -22.34 -15.59
N THR A 269 11.63 -23.46 -15.57
CA THR A 269 12.07 -24.74 -16.11
C THR A 269 12.28 -24.65 -17.62
N LYS A 270 11.34 -24.05 -18.35
CA LYS A 270 11.47 -23.77 -19.80
C LYS A 270 12.65 -22.86 -20.10
N GLY A 271 12.83 -21.77 -19.33
CA GLY A 271 13.98 -20.88 -19.49
C GLY A 271 15.31 -21.61 -19.30
N SER A 272 15.44 -22.39 -18.24
CA SER A 272 16.64 -23.20 -17.96
C SER A 272 16.91 -24.23 -19.07
N LEU A 273 15.85 -24.84 -19.61
CA LEU A 273 15.96 -25.81 -20.71
C LEU A 273 16.45 -25.16 -22.01
N GLU A 274 15.96 -23.96 -22.35
CA GLU A 274 16.42 -23.23 -23.52
C GLU A 274 17.89 -22.81 -23.40
N ILE A 275 18.33 -22.38 -22.21
CA ILE A 275 19.74 -22.11 -21.94
C ILE A 275 20.59 -23.38 -22.09
N ALA A 276 20.11 -24.52 -21.57
CA ALA A 276 20.80 -25.80 -21.72
C ALA A 276 20.98 -26.18 -23.21
N LYS A 277 19.92 -26.06 -24.01
CA LYS A 277 19.95 -26.31 -25.47
C LYS A 277 20.91 -25.37 -26.20
N TYR A 278 20.98 -24.11 -25.79
CA TYR A 278 21.91 -23.14 -26.36
C TYR A 278 23.37 -23.57 -26.16
N TYR A 279 23.76 -23.91 -24.93
CA TYR A 279 25.12 -24.37 -24.63
C TYR A 279 25.45 -25.73 -25.26
N ASP A 280 24.47 -26.63 -25.34
CA ASP A 280 24.61 -27.91 -26.02
C ASP A 280 24.91 -27.71 -27.52
N LYS A 281 24.16 -26.83 -28.19
CA LYS A 281 24.41 -26.45 -29.59
C LYS A 281 25.78 -25.80 -29.78
N ALA A 282 26.22 -24.99 -28.81
CA ALA A 282 27.55 -24.39 -28.78
C ALA A 282 28.69 -25.39 -28.45
N LYS A 283 28.36 -26.68 -28.23
CA LYS A 283 29.29 -27.75 -27.81
C LYS A 283 29.96 -27.51 -26.45
N ASN A 284 29.45 -26.56 -25.66
CA ASN A 284 29.86 -26.38 -24.28
C ASN A 284 29.04 -27.33 -23.38
N TYR A 285 29.37 -28.62 -23.47
CA TYR A 285 28.58 -29.68 -22.85
C TYR A 285 28.57 -29.63 -21.32
N ARG A 286 29.66 -29.14 -20.71
CA ARG A 286 29.72 -28.96 -19.26
C ARG A 286 28.72 -27.92 -18.77
N ALA A 287 28.65 -26.75 -19.44
CA ALA A 287 27.64 -25.74 -19.12
C ALA A 287 26.23 -26.27 -19.41
N ALA A 288 26.04 -26.97 -20.53
CA ALA A 288 24.74 -27.56 -20.88
C ALA A 288 24.23 -28.52 -19.80
N VAL A 289 25.08 -29.43 -19.30
CA VAL A 289 24.72 -30.38 -18.24
C VAL A 289 24.35 -29.67 -16.94
N LEU A 290 25.02 -28.56 -16.59
CA LEU A 290 24.64 -27.76 -15.42
C LEU A 290 23.20 -27.25 -15.52
N TYR A 291 22.83 -26.67 -16.67
CA TYR A 291 21.46 -26.19 -16.88
C TYR A 291 20.44 -27.32 -17.04
N TYR A 292 20.80 -28.46 -17.63
CA TYR A 292 19.93 -29.64 -17.65
C TYR A 292 19.68 -30.20 -16.25
N ASN A 293 20.70 -30.23 -15.37
CA ASN A 293 20.52 -30.58 -13.97
C ASN A 293 19.62 -29.58 -13.24
N GLU A 294 19.73 -28.29 -13.58
CA GLU A 294 18.84 -27.27 -13.03
C GLU A 294 17.37 -27.52 -13.38
N VAL A 295 17.07 -27.85 -14.64
CA VAL A 295 15.72 -28.24 -15.09
C VAL A 295 15.18 -29.41 -14.26
N ILE A 296 16.01 -30.42 -14.00
CA ILE A 296 15.63 -31.60 -13.21
C ILE A 296 15.37 -31.21 -11.75
N ARG A 297 16.18 -30.31 -11.19
CA ARG A 297 16.06 -29.84 -9.81
C ARG A 297 14.82 -28.98 -9.60
N GLN A 298 14.50 -28.11 -10.56
CA GLN A 298 13.36 -27.20 -10.48
C GLN A 298 12.02 -27.92 -10.54
N GLN A 299 11.87 -28.90 -11.44
CA GLN A 299 10.62 -29.64 -11.58
C GLN A 299 10.87 -31.13 -11.86
N PRO A 300 11.18 -31.93 -10.83
CA PRO A 300 11.40 -33.36 -10.99
C PRO A 300 10.16 -34.07 -11.57
N GLY A 301 10.33 -34.80 -12.67
CA GLY A 301 9.25 -35.58 -13.29
C GLY A 301 8.43 -34.84 -14.34
N SER A 302 8.72 -33.56 -14.61
CA SER A 302 8.14 -32.85 -15.76
C SER A 302 8.63 -33.40 -17.11
N PRO A 303 7.89 -33.19 -18.21
CA PRO A 303 8.37 -33.51 -19.56
C PRO A 303 9.74 -32.88 -19.86
N GLU A 304 9.95 -31.64 -19.44
CA GLU A 304 11.21 -30.91 -19.58
C GLU A 304 12.35 -31.61 -18.83
N SER A 305 12.09 -32.10 -17.61
CA SER A 305 13.09 -32.87 -16.84
C SER A 305 13.42 -34.21 -17.49
N ALA A 306 12.47 -34.87 -18.15
CA ALA A 306 12.70 -36.12 -18.88
C ALA A 306 13.59 -35.89 -20.12
N ILE A 307 13.35 -34.79 -20.85
CA ILE A 307 14.20 -34.35 -21.97
C ILE A 307 15.62 -34.08 -21.47
N ALA A 308 15.75 -33.34 -20.36
CA ALA A 308 17.04 -33.01 -19.76
C ALA A 308 17.83 -34.26 -19.35
N LYS A 309 17.19 -35.21 -18.65
CA LYS A 309 17.82 -36.49 -18.25
C LYS A 309 18.32 -37.28 -19.45
N THR A 310 17.46 -37.45 -20.45
CA THR A 310 17.79 -38.19 -21.69
C THR A 310 19.00 -37.55 -22.38
N ARG A 311 19.02 -36.21 -22.45
CA ARG A 311 20.11 -35.50 -23.12
C ARG A 311 21.42 -35.57 -22.36
N ILE A 312 21.40 -35.49 -21.02
CA ILE A 312 22.60 -35.68 -20.19
C ILE A 312 23.24 -37.05 -20.48
N GLU A 313 22.44 -38.12 -20.57
CA GLU A 313 22.95 -39.47 -20.85
C GLU A 313 23.57 -39.59 -22.25
N GLN A 314 22.96 -38.95 -23.25
CA GLN A 314 23.54 -38.84 -24.60
C GLN A 314 24.87 -38.07 -24.58
N LEU A 315 24.98 -37.02 -23.78
CA LEU A 315 26.24 -36.28 -23.65
C LEU A 315 27.31 -37.12 -22.94
N ARG A 316 26.93 -37.87 -21.90
CA ARG A 316 27.85 -38.77 -21.17
C ARG A 316 28.44 -39.83 -22.07
N SER A 317 27.61 -40.47 -22.89
CA SER A 317 28.09 -41.46 -23.88
C SER A 317 28.99 -40.86 -24.97
N LYS A 318 28.79 -39.58 -25.32
CA LYS A 318 29.55 -38.91 -26.39
C LYS A 318 30.93 -38.40 -25.95
N VAL A 319 31.04 -37.79 -24.77
CA VAL A 319 32.30 -37.14 -24.32
C VAL A 319 32.90 -37.76 -23.06
N GLY A 320 32.22 -38.74 -22.46
CA GLY A 320 32.62 -39.38 -21.21
C GLY A 320 32.29 -38.55 -19.97
N ASP A 321 32.03 -39.23 -18.84
CA ASP A 321 31.64 -38.60 -17.58
C ASP A 321 32.64 -37.56 -17.07
N ALA A 322 33.94 -37.80 -17.27
CA ALA A 322 35.00 -36.91 -16.79
C ALA A 322 34.98 -35.53 -17.48
N ALA A 323 34.52 -35.44 -18.73
CA ALA A 323 34.45 -34.19 -19.48
C ALA A 323 33.24 -33.31 -19.08
N LEU A 324 32.24 -33.91 -18.41
CA LEU A 324 30.99 -33.24 -18.03
C LEU A 324 30.96 -32.80 -16.57
N GLN A 325 31.86 -33.33 -15.73
CA GLN A 325 31.97 -32.94 -14.32
C GLN A 325 32.55 -31.53 -14.17
N SER A 326 32.09 -30.83 -13.13
CA SER A 326 32.67 -29.54 -12.78
C SER A 326 34.10 -29.73 -12.22
N ALA A 327 34.97 -28.74 -12.42
CA ALA A 327 36.35 -28.80 -11.95
C ALA A 327 36.42 -28.89 -10.41
N ALA A 328 35.40 -28.34 -9.73
CA ALA A 328 35.20 -28.46 -8.29
C ALA A 328 34.85 -29.90 -7.87
N GLU A 329 33.96 -30.60 -8.57
CA GLU A 329 33.63 -32.01 -8.27
C GLU A 329 34.81 -32.96 -8.54
N ILE A 330 35.60 -32.69 -9.58
CA ILE A 330 36.83 -33.44 -9.88
C ILE A 330 37.88 -33.19 -8.77
N ALA A 331 37.99 -31.96 -8.28
CA ALA A 331 38.89 -31.61 -7.18
C ALA A 331 38.43 -32.22 -5.84
N GLU A 332 37.13 -32.20 -5.53
CA GLU A 332 36.57 -32.86 -4.35
C GLU A 332 36.72 -34.38 -4.39
N ARG A 333 36.53 -35.02 -5.55
CA ARG A 333 36.76 -36.48 -5.69
C ARG A 333 38.23 -36.85 -5.61
N ARG A 334 39.13 -36.00 -6.11
CA ARG A 334 40.58 -36.13 -5.89
C ARG A 334 40.94 -35.96 -4.42
N ALA A 335 40.28 -35.06 -3.69
CA ALA A 335 40.45 -34.89 -2.25
C ALA A 335 39.85 -36.07 -1.44
N LYS A 336 38.78 -36.69 -1.92
CA LYS A 336 38.11 -37.87 -1.32
C LYS A 336 38.66 -39.24 -1.78
N GLY A 337 39.73 -39.26 -2.58
CA GLY A 337 40.58 -40.45 -2.78
C GLY A 337 40.01 -41.60 -3.63
N THR A 338 39.14 -41.35 -4.62
CA THR A 338 38.43 -42.43 -5.34
C THR A 338 38.71 -42.52 -6.86
N VAL A 339 39.98 -42.54 -7.32
CA VAL A 339 40.39 -43.09 -8.65
C VAL A 339 41.87 -43.54 -8.60
N PRO A 340 42.30 -44.66 -9.23
CA PRO A 340 43.71 -45.09 -9.24
C PRO A 340 44.60 -44.21 -10.13
N LYS A 341 45.82 -43.93 -9.66
CA LYS A 341 46.89 -43.26 -10.43
C LYS A 341 47.35 -44.12 -11.63
N LYS A 342 47.26 -43.58 -12.84
CA LYS A 342 48.16 -43.77 -14.02
C LYS A 342 47.56 -42.99 -15.21
N THR A 343 48.28 -42.25 -16.06
CA THR A 343 49.69 -41.95 -16.24
C THR A 343 49.75 -40.55 -16.86
N VAL A 344 50.73 -39.75 -16.46
CA VAL A 344 51.04 -38.44 -17.03
C VAL A 344 51.54 -38.63 -18.45
N VAL A 345 50.93 -37.92 -19.41
CA VAL A 345 51.64 -37.44 -20.61
C VAL A 345 51.44 -35.93 -20.68
N THR A 346 52.52 -35.24 -20.38
CA THR A 346 52.73 -33.80 -20.53
C THR A 346 52.77 -33.41 -22.00
N SER A 347 52.01 -32.39 -22.38
CA SER A 347 52.43 -31.40 -23.37
C SER A 347 52.02 -30.03 -22.88
N SER A 348 53.03 -29.27 -22.48
CA SER A 348 53.02 -27.83 -22.21
C SER A 348 52.66 -27.05 -23.47
N ASP A 349 51.68 -26.15 -23.37
CA ASP A 349 51.80 -24.74 -23.78
C ASP A 349 50.43 -24.06 -23.74
N GLN A 350 50.14 -23.27 -22.69
CA GLN A 350 49.29 -22.08 -22.79
C GLN A 350 49.38 -21.17 -21.54
N PRO A 351 49.39 -19.83 -21.69
CA PRO A 351 49.50 -18.88 -20.57
C PRO A 351 48.18 -18.76 -19.78
N PRO A 352 48.16 -18.12 -18.58
CA PRO A 352 47.03 -18.21 -17.66
C PRO A 352 45.79 -17.51 -18.22
N ALA A 353 44.69 -18.26 -18.32
CA ALA A 353 43.40 -17.75 -18.74
C ALA A 353 42.81 -16.82 -17.67
N HIS A 354 42.43 -15.62 -18.11
CA HIS A 354 41.56 -14.72 -17.37
C HIS A 354 40.29 -15.44 -16.91
N VAL A 355 39.88 -15.18 -15.67
CA VAL A 355 38.56 -15.54 -15.16
C VAL A 355 37.53 -14.67 -15.89
N GLU A 356 37.08 -15.13 -17.05
CA GLU A 356 35.94 -14.54 -17.75
C GLU A 356 34.67 -14.82 -16.95
N ARG A 357 33.97 -13.75 -16.57
CA ARG A 357 32.57 -13.83 -16.13
C ARG A 357 31.76 -14.43 -17.28
N PRO A 358 30.83 -15.37 -17.03
CA PRO A 358 30.01 -15.93 -18.10
C PRO A 358 29.18 -14.82 -18.77
N PRO A 359 28.98 -14.87 -20.09
CA PRO A 359 28.21 -13.86 -20.82
C PRO A 359 26.74 -13.91 -20.40
N THR A 360 26.09 -12.74 -20.42
CA THR A 360 24.65 -12.58 -20.17
C THR A 360 23.82 -13.38 -21.17
N PRO A 361 22.84 -14.19 -20.72
CA PRO A 361 21.95 -14.94 -21.61
C PRO A 361 21.07 -14.02 -22.47
N PRO A 362 20.57 -14.50 -23.64
CA PRO A 362 19.70 -13.72 -24.51
C PRO A 362 18.34 -13.40 -23.85
N GLU A 363 17.85 -12.17 -24.06
CA GLU A 363 16.55 -11.69 -23.56
C GLU A 363 15.37 -12.45 -24.19
N MET A 364 14.48 -12.97 -23.33
CA MET A 364 13.27 -13.68 -23.72
C MET A 364 12.08 -12.71 -23.73
N ARG A 365 11.55 -12.38 -24.91
CA ARG A 365 10.34 -11.55 -25.08
C ARG A 365 9.07 -12.37 -24.78
N GLY A 366 8.30 -11.94 -23.77
CA GLY A 366 6.97 -12.49 -23.46
C GLY A 366 5.84 -11.50 -23.76
N ASN A 367 4.73 -12.00 -24.30
CA ASN A 367 3.54 -11.23 -24.69
C ASN A 367 2.68 -10.90 -23.43
N PRO A 368 2.27 -9.64 -23.19
CA PRO A 368 1.69 -9.19 -21.91
C PRO A 368 0.17 -9.41 -21.74
N ASP A 369 -0.57 -9.78 -22.79
CA ASP A 369 -2.03 -9.79 -22.75
C ASP A 369 -2.61 -11.12 -22.26
N GLU A 370 -2.62 -11.33 -20.94
CA GLU A 370 -3.64 -12.16 -20.29
C GLU A 370 -3.64 -12.00 -18.76
N ILE A 371 -4.83 -11.67 -18.24
CA ILE A 371 -5.37 -11.87 -16.88
C ILE A 371 -5.18 -10.73 -15.86
N ALA A 372 -6.32 -10.32 -15.31
CA ALA A 372 -6.63 -9.12 -14.52
C ALA A 372 -6.28 -9.23 -13.01
N PRO A 373 -6.06 -8.08 -12.33
CA PRO A 373 -5.95 -8.00 -10.87
C PRO A 373 -7.24 -8.48 -10.18
N LEU A 374 -7.16 -8.76 -8.87
CA LEU A 374 -8.31 -9.18 -8.06
C LEU A 374 -9.53 -8.27 -8.30
N PRO A 375 -10.75 -8.83 -8.46
CA PRO A 375 -11.96 -8.04 -8.34
C PRO A 375 -12.04 -7.43 -6.92
N PRO A 376 -12.74 -6.29 -6.75
CA PRO A 376 -13.00 -5.75 -5.41
C PRO A 376 -13.66 -6.84 -4.55
N PRO A 377 -13.37 -6.88 -3.24
CA PRO A 377 -13.93 -7.92 -2.36
C PRO A 377 -15.46 -7.91 -2.40
N SER A 378 -16.02 -9.12 -2.40
CA SER A 378 -17.46 -9.37 -2.28
C SER A 378 -17.93 -8.81 -0.94
N ASP A 379 -18.91 -7.91 -0.99
CA ASP A 379 -19.62 -7.27 0.12
C ASP A 379 -18.87 -6.12 0.84
N PRO A 380 -19.31 -4.85 0.65
CA PRO A 380 -18.83 -3.72 1.43
C PRO A 380 -19.33 -3.70 2.89
N ASP A 381 -20.24 -4.60 3.27
CA ASP A 381 -20.91 -4.61 4.60
C ASP A 381 -20.56 -5.81 5.49
N SER A 382 -19.66 -6.71 5.09
CA SER A 382 -19.27 -7.89 5.88
C SER A 382 -18.07 -7.61 6.80
N LEU A 383 -18.13 -6.53 7.58
CA LEU A 383 -17.26 -6.40 8.75
C LEU A 383 -17.85 -7.28 9.87
N PRO A 384 -17.09 -8.22 10.45
CA PRO A 384 -17.57 -8.97 11.61
C PRO A 384 -17.87 -8.01 12.77
N PRO A 385 -18.89 -8.28 13.60
CA PRO A 385 -19.13 -7.51 14.81
C PRO A 385 -17.89 -7.57 15.73
N PRO A 386 -17.66 -6.54 16.56
CA PRO A 386 -16.49 -6.49 17.42
C PRO A 386 -16.41 -7.74 18.27
N ALA A 387 -15.18 -8.22 18.50
CA ALA A 387 -14.91 -9.11 19.62
C ALA A 387 -15.52 -8.45 20.87
N THR A 388 -16.52 -9.10 21.45
CA THR A 388 -17.18 -8.66 22.67
C THR A 388 -16.10 -8.40 23.70
N THR A 389 -15.97 -7.16 24.15
CA THR A 389 -15.23 -6.82 25.37
C THR A 389 -15.98 -7.46 26.53
N ASP A 390 -15.64 -8.72 26.80
CA ASP A 390 -16.04 -9.36 28.03
C ASP A 390 -15.25 -8.66 29.14
N SER A 391 -15.98 -7.91 29.95
CA SER A 391 -15.45 -7.23 31.12
C SER A 391 -15.19 -8.28 32.18
N SER A 392 -14.00 -8.89 32.16
CA SER A 392 -13.44 -9.55 33.34
C SER A 392 -12.37 -8.65 33.95
N PRO A 393 -12.45 -8.33 35.25
CA PRO A 393 -11.49 -7.44 35.90
C PRO A 393 -10.13 -8.14 36.02
N ALA A 394 -9.07 -7.34 35.84
CA ALA A 394 -7.69 -7.74 36.09
C ALA A 394 -7.51 -8.26 37.53
N PRO A 395 -6.57 -9.20 37.78
CA PRO A 395 -6.28 -9.63 39.13
C PRO A 395 -5.50 -8.52 39.86
N ASP A 396 -6.03 -8.10 41.01
CA ASP A 396 -5.35 -7.24 41.98
C ASP A 396 -4.02 -7.88 42.41
N ILE A 397 -2.91 -7.24 42.07
CA ILE A 397 -1.62 -7.47 42.73
C ILE A 397 -1.45 -6.36 43.78
N SER A 398 -2.01 -6.59 44.97
CA SER A 398 -1.75 -5.80 46.15
C SER A 398 -0.43 -6.27 46.78
N ILE A 399 0.63 -5.48 46.61
CA ILE A 399 1.90 -5.64 47.33
C ILE A 399 1.76 -4.89 48.66
N ALA A 400 1.60 -5.63 49.75
CA ALA A 400 1.76 -5.12 51.11
C ALA A 400 3.25 -5.12 51.50
N PRO A 401 3.76 -4.09 52.21
CA PRO A 401 5.10 -4.12 52.78
C PRO A 401 5.08 -4.78 54.18
N GLU A 402 5.94 -5.77 54.40
CA GLU A 402 6.25 -6.32 55.73
C GLU A 402 6.94 -5.27 56.63
N PRO A 403 6.63 -5.22 57.94
CA PRO A 403 7.46 -4.49 58.90
C PRO A 403 8.53 -5.39 59.53
N SER A 404 9.73 -4.81 59.73
CA SER A 404 10.94 -5.40 60.32
C SER A 404 10.79 -5.84 61.79
N PRO A 405 11.63 -6.77 62.30
CA PRO A 405 11.52 -7.30 63.66
C PRO A 405 12.26 -6.43 64.71
N THR A 406 11.62 -6.21 65.86
CA THR A 406 12.19 -5.61 67.09
C THR A 406 12.93 -6.68 67.92
N PRO A 407 13.97 -6.34 68.71
CA PRO A 407 14.82 -7.31 69.38
C PRO A 407 14.33 -7.72 70.78
N GLU A 408 14.70 -8.93 71.18
CA GLU A 408 14.54 -9.53 72.51
C GLU A 408 15.17 -8.66 73.62
N ALA A 409 14.42 -8.51 74.72
CA ALA A 409 14.91 -7.96 75.97
C ALA A 409 15.12 -9.08 77.00
N THR A 410 16.29 -9.03 77.63
CA THR A 410 16.88 -9.99 78.54
C THR A 410 16.28 -9.97 79.96
N ALA A 411 16.38 -11.13 80.59
CA ALA A 411 15.95 -11.62 81.90
C ALA A 411 16.11 -10.79 83.20
N THR A 412 15.21 -11.14 84.15
CA THR A 412 15.34 -11.37 85.63
C THR A 412 15.45 -10.21 86.62
N PRO A 413 15.11 -10.42 87.93
CA PRO A 413 14.62 -11.64 88.60
C PRO A 413 13.14 -11.65 89.00
#